data_AF-A0A960F8W4-F1
#
_entry.id   AF-A0A960F8W4-F1
#
_cell.length_a   1.000
_cell.length_b   1.000
_cell.length_c   1.000
_cell.angle_alpha   90.00
_cell.angle_beta   90.00
_cell.angle_gamma   90.00
#
_symmetry.space_group_name_H-M   'P 1'
#
loop_
_entity.id
_entity.type
_entity.pdbx_description
1 polymer ?
#
loop_
_entity_poly.entity_id
_entity_poly.type
_entity_poly.pdbx_seq_one_letter_code
_entity_poly.pdbx_strand_id
1 'polypeptide(L)'
;MTQETGTQLVKRGLAEMLKGGVIMDVVDPEQARIAEDAGAVAVMALERVPADIRRDGGVARMSDPEMIAGIQEAVTIPVMAKARIGHFVEAQILEALGVDYVDE
;
A
#
# COMPACT_ATOMS: atom_id res chain seq x y z
N MET A 1 20.51 6.74 -17.45
CA MET A 1 19.33 6.17 -18.12
C MET A 1 18.15 7.02 -17.71
N THR A 2 17.43 7.61 -18.66
CA THR A 2 16.16 8.29 -18.36
C THR A 2 15.15 7.21 -17.99
N GLN A 3 14.66 7.18 -16.75
CA GLN A 3 13.63 6.23 -16.37
C GLN A 3 12.33 6.59 -17.11
N GLU A 4 11.83 5.67 -17.92
CA GLU A 4 10.51 5.82 -18.55
C GLU A 4 9.44 5.49 -17.51
N THR A 5 8.51 6.42 -17.28
CA THR A 5 7.39 6.21 -16.35
C THR A 5 6.07 6.18 -17.13
N GLY A 6 5.09 5.45 -16.59
CA GLY A 6 3.75 5.39 -17.18
C GLY A 6 3.13 6.77 -17.36
N THR A 7 2.42 6.97 -18.48
CA THR A 7 1.71 8.23 -18.74
C THR A 7 0.58 8.45 -17.73
N GLN A 8 0.12 9.70 -17.60
CA GLN A 8 -1.04 10.03 -16.76
C GLN A 8 -2.29 9.23 -17.13
N LEU A 9 -2.48 8.90 -18.42
CA LEU A 9 -3.59 8.08 -18.88
C LEU A 9 -3.53 6.67 -18.28
N VAL A 10 -2.35 6.04 -18.32
CA VAL A 10 -2.14 4.70 -17.75
C VAL A 10 -2.34 4.72 -16.24
N LYS A 11 -1.73 5.68 -15.53
CA LYS A 11 -1.85 5.81 -14.06
C LYS A 11 -3.30 5.97 -13.61
N ARG A 12 -4.08 6.82 -14.31
CA ARG A 12 -5.52 6.98 -14.04
C ARG A 12 -6.28 5.70 -14.36
N GLY A 13 -6.00 5.05 -15.49
CA GLY A 13 -6.64 3.79 -15.87
C GLY A 13 -6.46 2.68 -14.83
N LEU A 14 -5.27 2.57 -14.23
CA LEU A 14 -5.03 1.64 -13.12
C LEU A 14 -5.93 1.96 -11.92
N ALA A 15 -6.03 3.23 -11.50
CA ALA A 15 -6.89 3.62 -10.39
C ALA A 15 -8.40 3.36 -10.68
N GLU A 16 -8.81 3.51 -11.94
CA GLU A 16 -10.20 3.25 -12.38
C GLU A 16 -10.61 1.78 -12.19
N MET A 17 -9.66 0.82 -12.26
CA MET A 17 -9.94 -0.61 -12.06
C MET A 17 -10.40 -0.94 -10.62
N LEU A 18 -10.11 -0.07 -9.65
CA LEU A 18 -10.49 -0.26 -8.24
C LEU A 18 -11.90 0.27 -7.93
N LYS A 19 -12.58 0.90 -8.89
CA LYS A 19 -13.89 1.50 -8.67
C LYS A 19 -14.93 0.47 -8.25
N GLY A 20 -15.73 0.84 -7.24
CA GLY A 20 -16.81 0.00 -6.70
C GLY A 20 -16.34 -1.05 -5.69
N GLY A 21 -15.04 -1.11 -5.41
CA GLY A 21 -14.47 -2.02 -4.40
C GLY A 21 -14.21 -1.36 -3.05
N VAL A 22 -13.71 -2.19 -2.12
CA VAL A 22 -13.20 -1.78 -0.81
C VAL A 22 -11.71 -2.08 -0.73
N ILE A 23 -10.94 -1.11 -0.23
CA ILE A 23 -9.52 -1.27 0.09
C ILE A 23 -9.43 -1.42 1.62
N MET A 24 -8.74 -2.45 2.10
CA MET A 24 -8.67 -2.74 3.54
C MET A 24 -7.26 -2.50 4.09
N ASP A 25 -7.17 -1.77 5.21
CA ASP A 25 -5.94 -1.63 5.99
C ASP A 25 -5.60 -2.98 6.66
N VAL A 26 -4.36 -3.44 6.51
CA VAL A 26 -3.86 -4.70 7.09
C VAL A 26 -2.47 -4.52 7.69
N VAL A 27 -2.19 -5.23 8.78
CA VAL A 27 -0.90 -5.13 9.51
C VAL A 27 -0.03 -6.38 9.45
N ASP A 28 -0.51 -7.45 8.81
CA ASP A 28 0.21 -8.71 8.68
C ASP A 28 -0.32 -9.54 7.48
N PRO A 29 0.40 -10.60 7.06
CA PRO A 29 -0.02 -11.49 5.98
C PRO A 29 -1.35 -12.23 6.20
N GLU A 30 -1.73 -12.48 7.45
CA GLU A 30 -2.98 -13.20 7.77
C GLU A 30 -4.18 -12.29 7.51
N GLN A 31 -4.12 -11.04 7.96
CA GLN A 31 -5.14 -10.03 7.68
C GLN A 31 -5.26 -9.74 6.19
N ALA A 32 -4.15 -9.74 5.45
CA ALA A 32 -4.17 -9.58 4.00
C ALA A 32 -5.00 -10.68 3.32
N ARG A 33 -4.78 -11.95 3.68
CA ARG A 33 -5.57 -13.07 3.16
C ARG A 33 -7.05 -12.97 3.53
N ILE A 34 -7.34 -12.60 4.78
CA ILE A 34 -8.74 -12.39 5.23
C ILE A 34 -9.42 -11.29 4.42
N ALA A 35 -8.71 -10.19 4.12
CA ALA A 35 -9.24 -9.10 3.31
C ALA A 35 -9.53 -9.54 1.87
N GLU A 36 -8.60 -10.28 1.25
CA GLU A 36 -8.79 -10.86 -0.08
C GLU A 36 -9.98 -11.83 -0.13
N ASP A 37 -10.07 -12.76 0.83
CA ASP A 37 -11.18 -13.70 0.95
C ASP A 37 -12.54 -13.01 1.19
N ALA A 38 -12.52 -11.85 1.86
CA ALA A 38 -13.70 -11.01 2.08
C ALA A 38 -14.12 -10.18 0.85
N GLY A 39 -13.35 -10.25 -0.26
CA GLY A 39 -13.63 -9.55 -1.51
C GLY A 39 -13.09 -8.11 -1.57
N ALA A 40 -12.04 -7.79 -0.80
CA ALA A 40 -11.31 -6.54 -0.99
C ALA A 40 -10.72 -6.48 -2.40
N VAL A 41 -10.74 -5.30 -3.03
CA VAL A 41 -10.14 -5.11 -4.37
C VAL A 41 -8.65 -4.77 -4.29
N ALA A 42 -8.17 -4.40 -3.11
CA ALA A 42 -6.77 -4.15 -2.79
C ALA A 42 -6.61 -4.12 -1.26
N VAL A 43 -5.36 -4.20 -0.78
CA VAL A 43 -5.02 -3.99 0.64
C VAL A 43 -4.05 -2.83 0.81
N MET A 44 -4.10 -2.18 1.96
CA MET A 44 -3.18 -1.12 2.36
C MET A 44 -2.30 -1.65 3.49
N ALA A 45 -1.01 -1.81 3.23
CA ALA A 45 -0.03 -2.29 4.20
C ALA A 45 0.44 -1.15 5.12
N LEU A 46 0.29 -1.36 6.42
CA LEU A 46 0.74 -0.43 7.47
C LEU A 46 1.09 -1.17 8.76
N GLU A 47 2.12 -0.72 9.48
CA GLU A 47 2.50 -1.31 10.78
C GLU A 47 1.40 -1.25 11.85
N ARG A 48 0.56 -0.21 11.81
CA ARG A 48 -0.47 0.07 12.83
C ARG A 48 -1.67 0.74 12.19
N VAL A 49 -2.87 0.23 12.47
CA VAL A 49 -4.11 0.82 11.95
C VAL A 49 -4.30 2.26 12.48
N PRO A 50 -5.01 3.14 11.74
CA PRO A 50 -5.19 4.54 12.14
C PRO A 50 -5.76 4.73 13.56
N ALA A 51 -6.59 3.79 14.02
CA ALA A 51 -7.10 3.79 15.39
C ALA A 51 -6.00 3.65 16.44
N ASP A 52 -5.04 2.74 16.21
CA ASP A 52 -3.90 2.52 17.10
C ASP A 52 -2.91 3.68 17.05
N ILE A 53 -2.63 4.22 15.85
CA ILE A 53 -1.76 5.40 15.69
C ILE A 53 -2.29 6.58 16.52
N ARG A 54 -3.61 6.82 16.50
CA ARG A 54 -4.24 7.89 17.28
C ARG A 54 -4.20 7.63 18.79
N ARG A 55 -4.36 6.38 19.22
CA ARG A 55 -4.31 5.98 20.63
C ARG A 55 -2.90 6.12 21.20
N ASP A 56 -1.92 5.58 20.48
CA ASP A 56 -0.54 5.44 20.97
C ASP A 56 0.27 6.73 20.76
N GLY A 57 -0.14 7.55 19.78
CA GLY A 57 0.58 8.75 19.39
C GLY A 57 1.97 8.47 18.80
N GLY A 58 2.83 9.46 18.85
CA GLY A 58 4.18 9.39 18.30
C GLY A 58 4.24 9.62 16.79
N VAL A 59 5.36 9.22 16.17
CA VAL A 59 5.61 9.41 14.74
C VAL A 59 5.28 8.12 13.99
N ALA A 60 4.26 8.17 13.14
CA ALA A 60 3.98 7.12 12.16
C ALA A 60 4.83 7.36 10.90
N ARG A 61 5.51 6.32 10.42
CA ARG A 61 6.38 6.34 9.23
C ARG A 61 5.90 5.30 8.22
N MET A 62 6.58 5.22 7.07
CA MET A 62 6.44 4.09 6.15
C MET A 62 6.72 2.78 6.91
N SER A 63 5.97 1.73 6.55
CA SER A 63 6.14 0.40 7.16
C SER A 63 7.42 -0.28 6.68
N ASP A 64 7.94 -1.18 7.51
CA ASP A 64 9.13 -1.96 7.14
C ASP A 64 8.93 -2.68 5.78
N PRO A 65 9.87 -2.55 4.82
CA PRO A 65 9.80 -3.26 3.55
C PRO A 65 9.63 -4.78 3.67
N GLU A 66 10.18 -5.42 4.70
CA GLU A 66 10.02 -6.86 4.94
C GLU A 66 8.56 -7.21 5.26
N MET A 67 7.88 -6.36 6.04
CA MET A 67 6.47 -6.52 6.37
C MET A 67 5.58 -6.35 5.13
N ILE A 68 5.87 -5.36 4.29
CA ILE A 68 5.14 -5.13 3.04
C ILE A 68 5.34 -6.31 2.07
N ALA A 69 6.59 -6.78 1.91
CA ALA A 69 6.89 -7.93 1.06
C ALA A 69 6.15 -9.19 1.52
N GLY A 70 6.10 -9.45 2.83
CA GLY A 70 5.32 -10.56 3.38
C GLY A 70 3.82 -10.47 3.08
N ILE A 71 3.25 -9.26 3.01
CA ILE A 71 1.86 -9.03 2.57
C ILE A 71 1.72 -9.29 1.07
N GLN A 72 2.62 -8.76 0.23
CA GLN A 72 2.61 -8.99 -1.22
C GLN A 72 2.68 -10.48 -1.58
N GLU A 73 3.48 -11.27 -0.85
CA GLU A 73 3.57 -12.72 -1.06
C GLU A 73 2.31 -13.47 -0.63
N ALA A 74 1.46 -12.87 0.20
CA ALA A 74 0.31 -13.52 0.81
C ALA A 74 -0.99 -13.42 0.01
N VAL A 75 -1.09 -12.44 -0.90
CA VAL A 75 -2.31 -12.13 -1.66
C VAL A 75 -2.04 -11.93 -3.15
N THR A 76 -3.09 -12.00 -3.96
CA THR A 76 -3.01 -11.75 -5.41
C THR A 76 -3.63 -10.42 -5.83
N ILE A 77 -4.41 -9.79 -4.96
CA ILE A 77 -4.93 -8.44 -5.13
C ILE A 77 -3.84 -7.37 -4.93
N PRO A 78 -3.98 -6.18 -5.55
CA PRO A 78 -3.03 -5.09 -5.42
C PRO A 78 -2.70 -4.73 -3.96
N VAL A 79 -1.42 -4.44 -3.70
CA VAL A 79 -0.91 -4.00 -2.40
C VAL A 79 -0.47 -2.55 -2.49
N MET A 80 -1.06 -1.73 -1.64
CA MET A 80 -0.72 -0.32 -1.45
C MET A 80 0.10 -0.14 -0.18
N ALA A 81 0.88 0.93 -0.11
CA ALA A 81 1.61 1.29 1.10
C ALA A 81 1.68 2.81 1.30
N LYS A 82 1.80 3.22 2.57
CA LYS A 82 1.84 4.63 2.96
C LYS A 82 3.25 5.19 3.01
N ALA A 83 3.44 6.36 2.41
CA ALA A 83 4.57 7.25 2.64
C ALA A 83 4.10 8.46 3.45
N ARG A 84 5.02 9.17 4.11
CA ARG A 84 4.67 10.45 4.75
C ARG A 84 4.59 11.57 3.71
N ILE A 85 3.68 12.51 3.93
CA ILE A 85 3.57 13.76 3.17
C ILE A 85 4.94 14.44 2.99
N GLY A 86 5.32 14.68 1.74
CA GLY A 86 6.57 15.31 1.32
C GLY A 86 7.81 14.42 1.40
N HIS A 87 7.69 13.17 1.87
CA HIS A 87 8.82 12.27 2.07
C HIS A 87 9.11 11.43 0.81
N PHE A 88 9.55 12.09 -0.26
CA PHE A 88 9.82 11.45 -1.56
C PHE A 88 10.78 10.25 -1.51
N VAL A 89 11.68 10.18 -0.52
CA VAL A 89 12.57 9.02 -0.33
C VAL A 89 11.80 7.78 0.13
N GLU A 90 10.73 7.93 0.92
CA GLU A 90 9.86 6.79 1.28
C GLU A 90 9.10 6.32 0.04
N ALA A 91 8.56 7.25 -0.75
CA ALA A 91 7.90 6.91 -2.01
C ALA A 91 8.84 6.18 -3.00
N GLN A 92 10.11 6.59 -3.09
CA GLN A 92 11.12 5.90 -3.91
C GLN A 92 11.43 4.49 -3.42
N ILE A 93 11.46 4.27 -2.10
CA ILE A 93 11.64 2.94 -1.52
C ILE A 93 10.44 2.05 -1.87
N LEU A 94 9.22 2.57 -1.73
CA LEU A 94 8.00 1.84 -2.08
C LEU A 94 7.92 1.53 -3.58
N GLU A 95 8.29 2.47 -4.45
CA GLU A 95 8.37 2.26 -5.89
C GLU A 95 9.39 1.16 -6.23
N ALA A 96 10.56 1.16 -5.58
CA ALA A 96 11.59 0.14 -5.78
C ALA A 96 11.18 -1.24 -5.23
N LEU A 97 10.37 -1.28 -4.18
CA LEU A 97 9.77 -2.50 -3.64
C LEU A 97 8.69 -3.07 -4.58
N GLY A 98 8.11 -2.22 -5.44
CA GLY A 98 7.10 -2.62 -6.42
C GLY A 98 5.69 -2.69 -5.83
N VAL A 99 5.34 -1.80 -4.91
CA VAL A 99 3.94 -1.64 -4.49
C VAL A 99 3.11 -1.10 -5.65
N ASP A 100 1.84 -1.49 -5.73
CA ASP A 100 0.97 -1.10 -6.84
C ASP A 100 0.57 0.39 -6.76
N TYR A 101 0.40 0.90 -5.53
CA TYR A 101 0.05 2.30 -5.26
C TYR A 101 0.77 2.82 -4.01
N VAL A 102 1.19 4.08 -4.08
CA VAL A 102 1.69 4.84 -2.94
C VAL A 102 0.61 5.81 -2.48
N ASP A 103 0.31 5.80 -1.18
CA ASP A 103 -0.58 6.75 -0.52
C ASP A 103 0.26 7.72 0.34
N GLU A 104 0.13 9.02 0.08
CA GLU A 104 0.93 10.09 0.70
C GLU A 104 0.13 10.92 1.70
#